data_AF-A0A6X7I4L4-F1
#
_entry.id   AF-A0A6X7I4L4-F1
#
_cell.length_a   1.000
_cell.length_b   1.000
_cell.length_c   1.000
_cell.angle_alpha   90.00
_cell.angle_beta   90.00
_cell.angle_gamma   90.00
#
_symmetry.space_group_name_H-M   'P 1'
#
loop_
_entity.id
_entity.type
_entity.pdbx_description
1 polymer ?
#
loop_
_entity_poly.entity_id
_entity_poly.type
_entity_poly.pdbx_seq_one_letter_code
_entity_poly.pdbx_strand_id
1 'polypeptide(L)'
;MDQEIKSLELNITQLSAITGAHRQTIASRLKGVKTSGGNGSNLKIYRLVDILTAMMTMPAVTGENDPNKMKPSDRRAWFQSEMTRIELEKEMRTLIPASEVLSV
;
A
#
# COMPACT_ATOMS: atom_id res chain seq x y z
N MET A 1 -23.33 10.54 21.93
CA MET A 1 -22.16 10.64 21.03
C MET A 1 -21.58 9.26 20.68
N ASP A 2 -20.99 8.49 21.61
CA ASP A 2 -20.35 7.20 21.23
C ASP A 2 -21.29 6.17 20.61
N GLN A 3 -22.55 6.11 21.06
CA GLN A 3 -23.53 5.18 20.50
C GLN A 3 -23.96 5.57 19.08
N GLU A 4 -24.05 6.88 18.79
CA GLU A 4 -24.42 7.39 17.47
C GLU A 4 -23.32 7.13 16.44
N ILE A 5 -22.05 7.28 16.85
CA ILE A 5 -20.88 6.97 16.01
C ILE A 5 -20.81 5.46 15.73
N LYS A 6 -21.15 4.61 16.70
CA LYS A 6 -21.16 3.15 16.54
C LYS A 6 -22.21 2.66 15.54
N SER A 7 -23.36 3.33 15.48
CA SER A 7 -24.45 3.00 14.55
C SER A 7 -24.32 3.70 13.19
N LEU A 8 -23.32 4.55 12.98
CA LEU A 8 -23.20 5.30 11.74
C LEU A 8 -22.92 4.37 10.55
N GLU A 9 -23.78 4.44 9.56
CA GLU A 9 -23.69 3.66 8.32
C GLU A 9 -23.37 4.57 7.14
N LEU A 10 -22.42 4.14 6.31
CA LEU A 10 -21.92 4.90 5.18
C LEU A 10 -21.81 4.02 3.94
N ASN A 11 -22.17 4.59 2.79
CA ASN A 11 -21.91 3.99 1.49
C ASN A 11 -20.62 4.53 0.86
N ILE A 12 -20.16 3.90 -0.23
CA ILE A 12 -18.91 4.28 -0.92
C ILE A 12 -18.93 5.72 -1.43
N THR A 13 -20.09 6.23 -1.86
CA THR A 13 -20.23 7.62 -2.34
C THR A 13 -20.05 8.62 -1.20
N GLN A 14 -20.65 8.35 -0.02
CA GLN A 14 -20.48 9.18 1.18
C GLN A 14 -19.03 9.15 1.66
N LEU A 15 -18.41 7.96 1.69
CA LEU A 15 -17.00 7.82 2.03
C LEU A 15 -16.09 8.60 1.08
N SER A 16 -16.42 8.60 -0.22
CA SER A 16 -15.68 9.37 -1.23
C SER A 16 -15.79 10.88 -0.99
N ALA A 17 -16.99 11.37 -0.66
CA ALA A 17 -17.20 12.77 -0.34
C ALA A 17 -16.45 13.21 0.94
N ILE A 18 -16.43 12.36 1.97
CA ILE A 18 -15.78 12.68 3.26
C ILE A 18 -14.26 12.59 3.17
N THR A 19 -13.73 11.58 2.46
CA THR A 19 -12.28 11.31 2.43
C THR A 19 -11.55 11.98 1.26
N GLY A 20 -12.29 12.47 0.25
CA GLY A 20 -11.72 12.95 -1.02
C GLY A 20 -11.13 11.84 -1.90
N ALA A 21 -11.13 10.58 -1.44
CA ALA A 21 -10.61 9.46 -2.20
C ALA A 21 -11.58 9.03 -3.30
N HIS A 22 -11.02 8.62 -4.43
CA HIS A 22 -11.82 8.08 -5.54
C HIS A 22 -12.57 6.82 -5.10
N ARG A 23 -13.83 6.67 -5.55
CA ARG A 23 -14.71 5.54 -5.18
C ARG A 23 -14.07 4.18 -5.42
N GLN A 24 -13.30 4.03 -6.51
CA GLN A 24 -12.60 2.78 -6.84
C GLN A 24 -11.52 2.43 -5.80
N THR A 25 -10.80 3.43 -5.29
CA THR A 25 -9.79 3.23 -4.24
C THR A 25 -10.43 2.78 -2.95
N ILE A 26 -11.56 3.39 -2.59
CA ILE A 26 -12.34 3.00 -1.40
C ILE A 26 -12.87 1.57 -1.56
N ALA A 27 -13.46 1.24 -2.71
CA ALA A 27 -13.96 -0.11 -2.99
C ALA A 27 -12.85 -1.17 -2.90
N SER A 28 -11.64 -0.86 -3.39
CA SER A 28 -10.47 -1.75 -3.29
C SER A 28 -10.03 -1.94 -1.84
N ARG A 29 -9.94 -0.85 -1.06
CA ARG A 29 -9.54 -0.88 0.36
C ARG A 29 -10.54 -1.59 1.26
N LEU A 30 -11.83 -1.49 0.94
CA LEU A 30 -12.91 -2.16 1.70
C LEU A 30 -13.19 -3.58 1.19
N LYS A 31 -12.37 -4.12 0.28
CA LYS A 31 -12.52 -5.50 -0.19
C LYS A 31 -12.32 -6.46 0.99
N GLY A 32 -13.38 -7.18 1.36
CA GLY A 32 -13.38 -8.11 2.50
C GLY A 32 -13.94 -7.53 3.80
N VAL A 33 -14.30 -6.24 3.84
CA VAL A 33 -15.00 -5.64 4.98
C VAL A 33 -16.47 -6.05 4.96
N LYS A 34 -17.01 -6.43 6.13
CA LYS A 34 -18.41 -6.82 6.27
C LYS A 34 -19.33 -5.64 5.92
N THR A 35 -20.25 -5.87 5.01
CA THR A 35 -21.34 -4.92 4.72
C THR A 35 -22.47 -5.10 5.72
N SER A 36 -23.07 -4.02 6.20
CA SER A 36 -24.27 -4.06 7.06
C SER A 36 -25.58 -4.15 6.28
N GLY A 37 -25.56 -3.80 4.99
CA GLY A 37 -26.71 -3.91 4.12
C GLY A 37 -26.47 -3.44 2.68
N GLY A 38 -27.57 -3.34 1.93
CA GLY A 38 -27.61 -2.88 0.54
C GLY A 38 -27.97 -3.97 -0.47
N ASN A 39 -28.04 -3.62 -1.76
CA ASN A 39 -28.50 -4.51 -2.84
C ASN A 39 -27.42 -5.47 -3.37
N GLY A 40 -26.34 -5.70 -2.62
CA GLY A 40 -25.27 -6.67 -2.92
C GLY A 40 -24.34 -6.29 -4.10
N SER A 41 -24.91 -5.78 -5.21
CA SER A 41 -24.19 -5.44 -6.44
C SER A 41 -23.82 -3.96 -6.55
N ASN A 42 -24.79 -3.05 -6.38
CA ASN A 42 -24.60 -1.61 -6.65
C ASN A 42 -24.54 -0.72 -5.40
N LEU A 43 -25.19 -1.14 -4.31
CA LEU A 43 -25.19 -0.38 -3.07
C LEU A 43 -24.63 -1.27 -1.95
N LYS A 44 -23.46 -0.87 -1.43
CA LYS A 44 -22.84 -1.48 -0.26
C LYS A 44 -22.82 -0.47 0.87
N ILE A 45 -23.41 -0.86 1.99
CA ILE A 45 -23.46 -0.06 3.21
C ILE A 45 -22.51 -0.71 4.22
N TYR A 46 -21.70 0.13 4.86
CA TYR A 46 -20.71 -0.27 5.84
C TYR A 46 -20.93 0.50 7.13
N ARG A 47 -20.79 -0.17 8.28
CA ARG A 47 -20.73 0.52 9.57
C ARG A 47 -19.37 1.16 9.75
N LEU A 48 -19.34 2.38 10.27
CA LEU A 48 -18.10 3.10 10.52
C LEU A 48 -17.12 2.27 11.39
N VAL A 49 -17.63 1.56 12.40
CA VAL A 49 -16.81 0.69 13.26
C VAL A 49 -16.14 -0.44 12.49
N ASP A 50 -16.86 -1.08 11.55
CA ASP A 50 -16.31 -2.17 10.74
C ASP A 50 -15.22 -1.65 9.79
N ILE A 51 -15.42 -0.45 9.22
CA ILE A 51 -14.42 0.23 8.38
C ILE A 51 -13.16 0.52 9.18
N LEU A 52 -13.29 1.16 10.35
CA LEU A 52 -12.17 1.54 11.20
C LEU A 52 -11.43 0.31 11.73
N THR A 53 -12.16 -0.72 12.16
CA THR A 53 -11.56 -1.98 12.62
C THR A 53 -10.76 -2.62 11.50
N ALA A 54 -11.32 -2.70 10.29
CA ALA A 54 -10.62 -3.22 9.13
C ALA A 54 -9.34 -2.41 8.84
N MET A 55 -9.39 -1.09 8.96
CA MET A 55 -8.21 -0.23 8.80
C MET A 55 -7.14 -0.47 9.86
N MET A 56 -7.51 -0.72 11.11
CA MET A 56 -6.57 -1.01 12.19
C MET A 56 -5.99 -2.42 12.10
N THR A 57 -6.73 -3.38 11.53
CA THR A 57 -6.28 -4.77 11.31
C THR A 57 -5.55 -4.97 9.99
N MET A 58 -5.66 -4.02 9.05
CA MET A 58 -4.89 -4.09 7.82
C MET A 58 -3.42 -4.15 8.21
N PRO A 59 -2.65 -5.15 7.72
CA PRO A 59 -1.23 -5.18 7.99
C PRO A 59 -0.68 -3.82 7.55
N ALA A 60 0.04 -3.16 8.45
CA ALA A 60 0.82 -2.00 8.05
C ALA A 60 1.63 -2.44 6.83
N VAL A 61 1.72 -1.59 5.81
CA VAL A 61 2.64 -1.82 4.68
C VAL A 61 4.06 -1.62 5.23
N THR A 62 4.48 -2.54 6.08
CA THR A 62 5.78 -2.62 6.73
C THR A 62 6.45 -3.84 6.13
N GLY A 63 7.25 -3.60 5.10
CA GLY A 63 7.79 -4.63 4.19
C GLY A 63 6.95 -4.66 2.92
N GLU A 64 7.52 -4.51 1.73
CA GLU A 64 8.50 -5.45 1.17
C GLU A 64 9.52 -4.73 0.29
N ASN A 65 10.58 -4.17 0.88
CA ASN A 65 11.85 -4.00 0.15
C ASN A 65 12.78 -5.21 0.35
N ASP A 66 12.28 -6.32 0.90
CA ASP A 66 13.00 -7.60 0.95
C ASP A 66 12.84 -8.28 -0.42
N PRO A 67 13.90 -8.40 -1.23
CA PRO A 67 13.83 -9.01 -2.56
C PRO A 67 13.30 -10.44 -2.51
N ASN A 68 13.43 -11.14 -1.37
CA ASN A 68 12.96 -12.51 -1.22
C ASN A 68 11.44 -12.64 -1.12
N LYS A 69 10.75 -11.57 -0.71
CA LYS A 69 9.29 -11.51 -0.57
C LYS A 69 8.59 -10.92 -1.80
N MET A 70 9.34 -10.22 -2.66
CA MET A 70 8.84 -9.68 -3.92
C MET A 70 8.48 -10.77 -4.93
N LYS A 71 7.50 -10.47 -5.80
CA LYS A 71 7.20 -11.27 -6.99
C LYS A 71 8.42 -11.33 -7.92
N PRO A 72 8.59 -12.38 -8.75
CA PRO A 72 9.75 -12.51 -9.64
C PRO A 72 10.00 -11.30 -10.55
N SER A 73 8.95 -10.65 -11.07
CA SER A 73 9.05 -9.43 -11.89
C SER A 73 9.65 -8.27 -11.09
N ASP A 74 9.12 -8.04 -9.91
CA ASP A 74 9.46 -6.89 -9.05
C ASP A 74 10.87 -7.09 -8.48
N ARG A 75 11.22 -8.32 -8.13
CA ARG A 75 12.57 -8.74 -7.73
C ARG A 75 13.59 -8.48 -8.84
N ARG A 76 13.28 -8.84 -10.10
CA ARG A 76 14.17 -8.56 -11.23
C ARG A 76 14.36 -7.06 -11.42
N ALA A 77 13.28 -6.28 -11.37
CA ALA A 77 13.35 -4.83 -11.48
C ALA A 77 14.19 -4.20 -10.36
N TRP A 78 14.07 -4.73 -9.13
CA TRP A 78 14.88 -4.31 -7.99
C TRP A 78 16.38 -4.56 -8.23
N PHE A 79 16.78 -5.78 -8.61
CA PHE A 79 18.18 -6.09 -8.90
C PHE A 79 18.72 -5.29 -10.10
N GLN A 80 17.90 -5.06 -11.12
CA GLN A 80 18.27 -4.22 -12.25
C GLN A 80 18.56 -2.78 -11.81
N SER A 81 17.73 -2.22 -10.93
CA SER A 81 17.94 -0.90 -10.35
C SER A 81 19.24 -0.82 -9.57
N GLU A 82 19.53 -1.82 -8.73
CA GLU A 82 20.79 -1.87 -7.95
C GLU A 82 22.02 -2.01 -8.85
N MET A 83 21.96 -2.84 -9.90
CA MET A 83 23.06 -2.94 -10.86
C MET A 83 23.31 -1.62 -11.59
N THR A 84 22.24 -0.95 -12.04
CA THR A 84 22.37 0.36 -12.70
C THR A 84 22.92 1.43 -11.76
N ARG A 85 22.55 1.41 -10.47
CA ARG A 85 23.14 2.30 -9.45
C ARG A 85 24.64 2.07 -9.31
N ILE A 86 25.07 0.80 -9.19
CA ILE A 86 26.48 0.44 -9.09
C ILE A 86 27.26 0.87 -10.33
N GLU A 87 26.70 0.69 -11.52
CA GLU A 87 27.34 1.12 -12.77
C GLU A 87 27.52 2.64 -12.83
N LEU A 88 26.50 3.39 -12.45
CA LEU A 88 26.57 4.85 -12.36
C LEU A 88 27.63 5.31 -11.35
N GLU A 89 27.71 4.68 -10.17
CA GLU A 89 28.72 5.00 -9.17
C GLU A 89 30.15 4.75 -9.66
N LYS A 90 30.35 3.70 -10.48
CA LYS A 90 31.64 3.45 -11.15
C LYS A 90 31.95 4.52 -12.20
N GLU A 91 30.98 4.88 -13.04
CA GLU A 91 31.14 5.92 -14.06
C GLU A 91 31.49 7.27 -13.43
N MET A 92 30.82 7.62 -12.32
CA MET A 92 31.10 8.83 -11.54
C MET A 92 32.40 8.75 -10.72
N ARG A 93 33.10 7.61 -10.73
CA ARG A 93 34.29 7.31 -9.91
C ARG A 93 34.07 7.51 -8.40
N THR A 94 32.83 7.41 -7.93
CA THR A 94 32.51 7.35 -6.50
C THR A 94 32.69 5.93 -5.96
N LEU A 95 32.67 4.92 -6.83
CA LEU A 95 33.00 3.53 -6.55
C LEU A 95 34.13 3.05 -7.47
N ILE A 96 35.21 2.53 -6.91
CA ILE A 96 36.33 1.96 -7.67
C ILE A 96 36.61 0.51 -7.25
N PRO A 97 37.11 -0.35 -8.15
CA PRO A 97 37.59 -1.67 -7.79
C PRO A 97 38.71 -1.62 -6.74
N ALA A 98 38.75 -2.59 -5.84
CA ALA A 98 39.80 -2.67 -4.81
C ALA A 98 41.21 -2.76 -5.40
N SER A 99 41.37 -3.35 -6.60
CA SER A 99 42.65 -3.42 -7.32
C SER A 99 43.16 -2.05 -7.79
N GLU A 100 42.30 -1.04 -7.89
CA GLU A 100 42.65 0.32 -8.30
C GLU A 100 42.92 1.24 -7.10
N VAL A 101 42.70 0.75 -5.88
CA VAL A 101 43.01 1.49 -4.65
C VAL A 101 44.52 1.45 -4.41
N LEU A 102 45.17 2.60 -4.48
CA LEU A 102 46.55 2.76 -4.04
C LEU A 102 46.57 2.74 -2.51
N SER A 103 47.17 1.72 -1.91
CA SER A 103 47.48 1.72 -0.48
C SER A 103 48.60 2.73 -0.22
N VAL A 104 48.30 3.77 0.58
CA VAL A 104 49.28 4.74 1.09
C VAL A 104 49.79 4.27 2.44
#